data_AF-A0A7W1KAF2-F1
#
_entry.id   AF-A0A7W1KAF2-F1
#
_cell.length_a   1.000
_cell.length_b   1.000
_cell.length_c   1.000
_cell.angle_alpha   90.00
_cell.angle_beta   90.00
_cell.angle_gamma   90.00
#
_symmetry.space_group_name_H-M   'P 1'
#
loop_
_entity.id
_entity.type
_entity.pdbx_description
1 polymer ?
#
loop_
_entity_poly.entity_id
_entity_poly.type
_entity_poly.pdbx_seq_one_letter_code
_entity_poly.pdbx_strand_id
1 'polypeptide(L)'
;AAAREAFGQGDVPGAARALLPVATSAQMADALTQIVDQVGARNQEDKMAKVLADFDLQSLRKLERTRMMVRFGPALGLMGTLIPLSPALEGLANGNVKLLSENLRVAFSVTVLGLLIGAIAFAVALVRDRLYAQDLSDLEYVATTLTPER
;
A
#
# COMPACT_ATOMS: atom_id res chain seq x y z
N ALA A 1 -10.36 10.47 25.29
CA ALA A 1 -10.84 10.52 26.69
C ALA A 1 -11.23 9.12 27.17
N ALA A 2 -12.20 8.45 26.54
CA ALA A 2 -12.66 7.11 26.92
C ALA A 2 -11.56 6.02 26.99
N ALA A 3 -10.61 6.00 26.04
CA ALA A 3 -9.52 5.02 26.06
C ALA A 3 -8.59 5.19 27.29
N ARG A 4 -8.22 6.43 27.65
CA ARG A 4 -7.42 6.72 28.85
C ARG A 4 -8.16 6.37 30.15
N GLU A 5 -9.48 6.58 30.19
CA GLU A 5 -10.32 6.21 31.33
C GLU A 5 -10.40 4.68 31.51
N ALA A 6 -10.55 3.92 30.42
CA ALA A 6 -10.54 2.47 30.44
C ALA A 6 -9.17 1.90 30.85
N PHE A 7 -8.07 2.50 30.37
CA PHE A 7 -6.71 2.15 30.80
C PHE A 7 -6.49 2.44 32.30
N GLY A 8 -7.00 3.57 32.81
CA GLY A 8 -6.93 3.91 34.24
C GLY A 8 -7.70 2.95 35.15
N GLN A 9 -8.64 2.17 34.60
CA GLN A 9 -9.44 1.17 35.33
C GLN A 9 -8.91 -0.27 35.17
N GLY A 10 -7.85 -0.49 34.38
CA GLY A 10 -7.30 -1.81 34.10
C GLY A 10 -8.14 -2.66 33.12
N ASP A 11 -9.11 -2.04 32.42
CA ASP A 11 -9.95 -2.72 31.43
C ASP A 11 -9.28 -2.71 30.05
N VAL A 12 -8.32 -3.61 29.87
CA VAL A 12 -7.60 -3.90 28.63
C VAL A 12 -8.57 -4.13 27.44
N PRO A 13 -9.61 -4.99 27.53
CA PRO A 13 -10.56 -5.17 26.43
C PRO A 13 -11.47 -3.95 26.18
N GLY A 14 -11.81 -3.16 27.19
CA GLY A 14 -12.53 -1.89 27.05
C GLY A 14 -11.70 -0.81 26.34
N ALA A 15 -10.40 -0.74 26.63
CA ALA A 15 -9.46 0.17 25.98
C ALA A 15 -9.26 -0.19 24.49
N ALA A 16 -9.14 -1.48 24.16
CA ALA A 16 -9.09 -1.95 22.78
C ALA A 16 -10.35 -1.54 22.00
N ARG A 17 -11.55 -1.76 22.58
CA ARG A 17 -12.83 -1.37 21.95
C ARG A 17 -12.98 0.13 21.76
N ALA A 18 -12.41 0.95 22.65
CA ALA A 18 -12.42 2.40 22.52
C ALA A 18 -11.46 2.92 21.42
N LEU A 19 -10.46 2.12 21.03
CA LEU A 19 -9.47 2.45 19.99
C LEU A 19 -9.88 1.93 18.59
N LEU A 20 -10.70 0.87 18.51
CA LEU A 20 -11.22 0.34 17.23
C LEU A 20 -11.90 1.38 16.30
N PRO A 21 -12.66 2.39 16.78
CA PRO A 21 -13.24 3.41 15.91
C PRO A 21 -12.22 4.33 15.25
N VAL A 22 -10.98 4.37 15.77
CA VAL A 22 -9.87 5.18 15.26
C VAL A 22 -9.06 4.41 14.21
N ALA A 23 -9.18 3.08 14.16
CA ALA A 23 -8.46 2.25 13.20
C ALA A 23 -8.93 2.51 11.77
N THR A 24 -8.09 3.16 10.97
CA THR A 24 -8.29 3.45 9.55
C THR A 24 -8.15 2.21 8.66
N SER A 25 -7.52 1.14 9.18
CA SER A 25 -7.37 -0.13 8.47
C SER A 25 -7.50 -1.34 9.41
N ALA A 26 -7.93 -2.49 8.88
CA ALA A 26 -8.00 -3.75 9.64
C ALA A 26 -6.64 -4.15 10.25
N GLN A 27 -5.55 -3.79 9.56
CA GLN A 27 -4.19 -4.05 10.02
C GLN A 27 -3.80 -3.17 11.21
N MET A 28 -4.23 -1.91 11.21
CA MET A 28 -4.05 -1.00 12.34
C MET A 28 -4.89 -1.46 13.54
N ALA A 29 -6.10 -1.99 13.32
CA ALA A 29 -6.93 -2.57 14.38
C ALA A 29 -6.24 -3.78 15.05
N ASP A 30 -5.62 -4.67 14.25
CA ASP A 30 -4.85 -5.80 14.77
C ASP A 30 -3.59 -5.34 15.53
N ALA A 31 -2.90 -4.29 15.07
CA ALA A 31 -1.75 -3.73 15.78
C ALA A 31 -2.16 -3.08 17.10
N LEU A 32 -3.26 -2.32 17.12
CA LEU A 32 -3.79 -1.68 18.33
C LEU A 32 -4.20 -2.70 19.38
N THR A 33 -4.86 -3.79 18.99
CA THR A 33 -5.23 -4.88 19.93
C THR A 33 -3.99 -5.57 20.50
N GLN A 34 -2.97 -5.83 19.67
CA GLN A 34 -1.69 -6.40 20.15
C GLN A 34 -0.92 -5.47 21.08
N ILE A 35 -0.95 -4.14 20.84
CA ILE A 35 -0.34 -3.16 21.74
C ILE A 35 -1.06 -3.17 23.10
N VAL A 36 -2.40 -3.18 23.09
CA VAL A 36 -3.22 -3.20 24.29
C VAL A 36 -3.00 -4.47 25.12
N ASP A 37 -2.94 -5.64 24.48
CA ASP A 37 -2.68 -6.94 25.14
C ASP A 37 -1.29 -7.03 25.80
N GLN A 38 -0.35 -6.19 25.40
CA GLN A 38 1.01 -6.18 25.92
C GLN A 38 1.22 -5.19 27.08
N VAL A 39 0.24 -4.35 27.37
CA VAL A 39 0.28 -3.42 28.50
C VAL A 39 0.35 -4.22 29.81
N GLY A 40 1.39 -3.96 30.61
CA GLY A 40 1.64 -4.68 31.88
C GLY A 40 2.47 -5.96 31.75
N ALA A 41 2.93 -6.33 30.55
CA ALA A 41 3.85 -7.46 30.38
C ALA A 41 5.27 -7.12 30.86
N ARG A 42 5.99 -8.14 31.37
CA ARG A 42 7.45 -8.05 31.56
C ARG A 42 8.09 -7.81 30.17
N ASN A 43 8.90 -6.74 30.05
CA ASN A 43 9.47 -6.22 28.78
C ASN A 43 8.46 -5.61 27.80
N GLN A 44 7.50 -4.82 28.31
CA GLN A 44 6.51 -4.10 27.49
C GLN A 44 7.15 -3.26 26.36
N GLU A 45 8.23 -2.53 26.62
CA GLU A 45 8.93 -1.68 25.63
C GLU A 45 9.41 -2.49 24.41
N ASP A 46 10.16 -3.59 24.63
CA ASP A 46 10.70 -4.43 23.56
C ASP A 46 9.58 -5.04 22.70
N LYS A 47 8.49 -5.47 23.34
CA LYS A 47 7.38 -6.12 22.62
C LYS A 47 6.57 -5.10 21.82
N MET A 48 6.37 -3.89 22.34
CA MET A 48 5.70 -2.81 21.61
C MET A 48 6.52 -2.35 20.41
N ALA A 49 7.83 -2.21 20.56
CA ALA A 49 8.74 -1.95 19.43
C ALA A 49 8.66 -3.05 18.36
N LYS A 50 8.55 -4.32 18.77
CA LYS A 50 8.35 -5.44 17.83
C LYS A 50 7.03 -5.34 17.08
N VAL A 51 5.92 -5.03 17.74
CA VAL A 51 4.60 -4.89 17.09
C VAL A 51 4.60 -3.76 16.06
N LEU A 52 5.20 -2.61 16.39
CA LEU A 52 5.37 -1.50 15.46
C LEU A 52 6.22 -1.88 14.24
N ALA A 53 7.34 -2.57 14.46
CA ALA A 53 8.20 -3.06 13.38
C ALA A 53 7.48 -4.09 12.48
N ASP A 54 6.70 -5.00 13.06
CA ASP A 54 5.91 -5.97 12.31
C ASP A 54 4.80 -5.28 11.48
N PHE A 55 4.16 -4.23 12.02
CA PHE A 55 3.18 -3.42 11.29
C PHE A 55 3.81 -2.69 10.10
N ASP A 56 4.95 -2.04 10.30
CA ASP A 56 5.69 -1.33 9.25
C ASP A 56 6.11 -2.29 8.12
N LEU A 57 6.73 -3.43 8.47
CA LEU A 57 7.14 -4.45 7.50
C LEU A 57 5.95 -4.97 6.67
N GLN A 58 4.79 -5.19 7.28
CA GLN A 58 3.63 -5.65 6.53
C GLN A 58 3.06 -4.55 5.62
N SER A 59 3.09 -3.29 6.05
CA SER A 59 2.68 -2.14 5.24
C SER A 59 3.59 -1.96 4.02
N LEU A 60 4.90 -2.09 4.22
CA LEU A 60 5.90 -2.09 3.15
C LEU A 60 5.66 -3.19 2.11
N ARG A 61 5.40 -4.44 2.55
CA ARG A 61 5.09 -5.55 1.63
C ARG A 61 3.86 -5.28 0.75
N LYS A 62 2.82 -4.64 1.30
CA LYS A 62 1.61 -4.26 0.53
C LYS A 62 1.91 -3.15 -0.47
N LEU A 63 2.73 -2.17 -0.08
CA LEU A 63 3.19 -1.10 -0.97
C LEU A 63 4.06 -1.64 -2.10
N GLU A 64 4.97 -2.58 -1.83
CA GLU A 64 5.84 -3.19 -2.85
C GLU A 64 5.03 -3.82 -3.99
N ARG A 65 3.97 -4.56 -3.67
CA ARG A 65 3.08 -5.15 -4.69
C ARG A 65 2.41 -4.09 -5.57
N THR A 66 2.04 -2.96 -4.97
CA THR A 66 1.44 -1.84 -5.70
C THR A 66 2.50 -1.12 -6.56
N ARG A 67 3.70 -0.89 -6.01
CA ARG A 67 4.84 -0.29 -6.71
C ARG A 67 5.36 -1.15 -7.86
N MET A 68 5.24 -2.47 -7.78
CA MET A 68 5.51 -3.36 -8.90
C MET A 68 4.58 -3.07 -10.09
N MET A 69 3.27 -2.88 -9.85
CA MET A 69 2.32 -2.56 -10.93
C MET A 69 2.65 -1.25 -11.65
N VAL A 70 3.21 -0.26 -10.94
CA VAL A 70 3.70 1.00 -11.53
C VAL A 70 4.72 0.76 -12.64
N ARG A 71 5.59 -0.24 -12.47
CA ARG A 71 6.64 -0.59 -13.43
C ARG A 71 6.15 -1.56 -14.50
N PHE A 72 5.32 -2.53 -14.12
CA PHE A 72 4.80 -3.53 -15.05
C PHE A 72 3.80 -2.94 -16.05
N GLY A 73 2.96 -1.97 -15.68
CA GLY A 73 1.99 -1.35 -16.60
C GLY A 73 2.65 -0.80 -17.87
N PRO A 74 3.62 0.13 -17.75
CA PRO A 74 4.38 0.66 -18.89
C PRO A 74 5.16 -0.41 -19.66
N ALA A 75 5.81 -1.34 -18.95
CA ALA A 75 6.58 -2.41 -19.59
C ALA A 75 5.70 -3.33 -20.46
N LEU A 76 4.51 -3.68 -19.98
CA LEU A 76 3.53 -4.44 -20.76
C LEU A 76 2.99 -3.64 -21.95
N GLY A 77 2.75 -2.33 -21.77
CA GLY A 77 2.36 -1.44 -22.87
C GLY A 77 3.41 -1.37 -23.98
N LEU A 78 4.70 -1.35 -23.62
CA LEU A 78 5.82 -1.43 -24.56
C LEU A 78 5.85 -2.78 -25.29
N MET A 79 5.75 -3.91 -24.57
CA MET A 79 5.69 -5.23 -25.21
C MET A 79 4.47 -5.37 -26.15
N GLY A 80 3.33 -4.79 -25.77
CA GLY A 80 2.11 -4.80 -26.58
C GLY A 80 2.25 -4.08 -27.93
N THR A 81 3.23 -3.19 -28.07
CA THR A 81 3.55 -2.56 -29.37
C THR A 81 4.29 -3.48 -30.34
N LEU A 82 5.03 -4.47 -29.81
CA LEU A 82 5.88 -5.33 -30.63
C LEU A 82 5.06 -6.38 -31.40
N ILE A 83 3.87 -6.74 -30.89
CA ILE A 83 2.95 -7.71 -31.52
C ILE A 83 2.42 -7.20 -32.88
N PRO A 84 1.81 -6.00 -32.98
CA PRO A 84 1.31 -5.47 -34.24
C PRO A 84 2.41 -4.91 -35.16
N LEU A 85 3.64 -4.76 -34.68
CA LEU A 85 4.75 -4.21 -35.49
C LEU A 85 5.17 -5.15 -36.62
N SER A 86 5.15 -6.47 -36.39
CA SER A 86 5.49 -7.47 -37.42
C SER A 86 4.58 -7.37 -38.66
N PRO A 87 3.24 -7.43 -38.55
CA PRO A 87 2.35 -7.27 -39.72
C PRO A 87 2.36 -5.84 -40.29
N ALA A 88 2.66 -4.82 -39.48
CA ALA A 88 2.78 -3.45 -39.95
C ALA A 88 3.97 -3.29 -40.94
N LEU A 89 5.12 -3.89 -40.62
CA LEU A 89 6.31 -3.87 -41.50
C LEU A 89 6.09 -4.68 -42.78
N GLU A 90 5.36 -5.79 -42.68
CA GLU A 90 4.96 -6.59 -43.84
C GLU A 90 3.98 -5.82 -44.76
N GLY A 91 3.05 -5.06 -44.17
CA GLY A 91 2.17 -4.15 -44.92
C GLY A 91 2.95 -3.06 -45.65
N LEU A 92 4.00 -2.50 -45.03
CA LEU A 92 4.89 -1.53 -45.66
C LEU A 92 5.66 -2.12 -46.84
N ALA A 93 6.22 -3.33 -46.70
CA ALA A 93 6.94 -4.01 -47.78
C ALA A 93 6.06 -4.25 -49.02
N ASN A 94 4.74 -4.41 -48.82
CA ASN A 94 3.75 -4.59 -49.87
C ASN A 94 3.12 -3.26 -50.37
N GLY A 95 3.58 -2.10 -49.89
CA GLY A 95 3.04 -0.79 -50.26
C GLY A 95 1.64 -0.48 -49.67
N ASN A 96 1.16 -1.29 -48.72
CA ASN A 96 -0.15 -1.12 -48.08
C ASN A 96 -0.06 -0.17 -46.87
N VAL A 97 -0.08 1.13 -47.15
CA VAL A 97 -0.01 2.19 -46.13
C VAL A 97 -1.22 2.18 -45.19
N LYS A 98 -2.38 1.69 -45.65
CA LYS A 98 -3.60 1.60 -44.83
C LYS A 98 -3.42 0.57 -43.72
N LEU A 99 -2.93 -0.62 -44.06
CA LEU A 99 -2.64 -1.69 -43.09
C LEU A 99 -1.55 -1.27 -42.09
N LEU A 100 -0.52 -0.56 -42.56
CA LEU A 100 0.51 0.02 -41.69
C LEU A 100 -0.10 0.99 -40.66
N SER A 101 -0.92 1.93 -41.11
CA SER A 101 -1.53 2.94 -40.25
C SER A 101 -2.47 2.34 -39.20
N GLU A 102 -3.28 1.34 -39.58
CA GLU A 102 -4.19 0.64 -38.67
C GLU A 102 -3.43 -0.09 -37.56
N ASN A 103 -2.38 -0.85 -37.91
CA ASN A 103 -1.56 -1.57 -36.93
C ASN A 103 -0.78 -0.62 -36.01
N LEU A 104 -0.26 0.50 -36.52
CA LEU A 104 0.40 1.52 -35.69
C LEU A 104 -0.57 2.17 -34.70
N ARG A 105 -1.82 2.45 -35.12
CA ARG A 105 -2.84 3.00 -34.22
C ARG A 105 -3.14 2.06 -33.07
N VAL A 106 -3.26 0.77 -33.35
CA VAL A 106 -3.44 -0.26 -32.32
C VAL A 106 -2.22 -0.31 -31.39
N ALA A 107 -1.01 -0.33 -31.94
CA ALA A 107 0.24 -0.34 -31.17
C ALA A 107 0.32 0.84 -30.18
N PHE A 108 0.12 2.07 -30.66
CA PHE A 108 0.14 3.27 -29.82
C PHE A 108 -0.93 3.24 -28.73
N SER A 109 -2.13 2.77 -29.05
CA SER A 109 -3.23 2.69 -28.08
C SER A 109 -2.88 1.78 -26.90
N VAL A 110 -2.20 0.66 -27.16
CA VAL A 110 -1.74 -0.27 -26.12
C VAL A 110 -0.66 0.36 -25.22
N THR A 111 0.24 1.17 -25.79
CA THR A 111 1.23 1.93 -24.99
C THR A 111 0.55 2.94 -24.07
N VAL A 112 -0.39 3.72 -24.61
CA VAL A 112 -1.14 4.70 -23.83
C VAL A 112 -1.88 4.01 -22.69
N LEU A 113 -2.49 2.85 -22.95
CA LEU A 113 -3.16 2.07 -21.92
C LEU A 113 -2.17 1.56 -20.85
N GLY A 114 -1.00 1.05 -21.24
CA GLY A 114 0.03 0.60 -20.30
C GLY A 114 0.56 1.73 -19.40
N LEU A 115 0.79 2.91 -19.98
CA LEU A 115 1.18 4.11 -19.24
C LEU A 115 0.07 4.57 -18.28
N LEU A 116 -1.18 4.55 -18.73
CA LEU A 116 -2.34 4.91 -17.90
C LEU A 116 -2.46 3.99 -16.67
N ILE A 117 -2.32 2.68 -16.87
CA ILE A 117 -2.32 1.70 -15.76
C ILE A 117 -1.17 1.99 -14.78
N GLY A 118 0.04 2.26 -15.31
CA GLY A 118 1.19 2.64 -14.49
C GLY A 118 0.96 3.91 -13.67
N ALA A 119 0.37 4.93 -14.29
CA ALA A 119 0.05 6.21 -13.64
C ALA A 119 -1.00 6.07 -12.53
N ILE A 120 -2.07 5.30 -12.78
CA ILE A 120 -3.11 5.02 -11.77
C ILE A 120 -2.50 4.23 -10.60
N ALA A 121 -1.71 3.19 -10.89
CA ALA A 121 -1.02 2.42 -9.86
C ALA A 121 -0.09 3.31 -9.01
N PHE A 122 0.58 4.29 -9.63
CA PHE A 122 1.47 5.22 -8.95
C PHE A 122 0.69 6.16 -8.03
N ALA A 123 -0.43 6.71 -8.52
CA ALA A 123 -1.31 7.55 -7.70
C ALA A 123 -1.84 6.80 -6.47
N VAL A 124 -2.27 5.55 -6.65
CA VAL A 124 -2.72 4.68 -5.54
C VAL A 124 -1.57 4.39 -4.58
N ALA A 125 -0.37 4.11 -5.08
CA ALA A 125 0.80 3.88 -4.24
C ALA A 125 1.10 5.11 -3.37
N LEU A 126 1.06 6.32 -3.94
CA LEU A 126 1.32 7.56 -3.21
C LEU A 126 0.31 7.81 -2.07
N VAL A 127 -0.98 7.59 -2.34
CA VAL A 127 -2.03 7.73 -1.31
C VAL A 127 -1.84 6.71 -0.20
N ARG A 128 -1.55 5.44 -0.54
CA ARG A 128 -1.31 4.39 0.46
C ARG A 128 -0.07 4.65 1.29
N ASP A 129 1.01 5.14 0.67
CA ASP A 129 2.25 5.49 1.37
C ASP A 129 1.98 6.53 2.46
N ARG A 130 1.20 7.56 2.11
CA ARG A 130 0.80 8.61 3.05
C ARG A 130 -0.08 8.09 4.18
N LEU A 131 -1.08 7.26 3.86
CA LEU A 131 -1.96 6.68 4.88
C LEU A 131 -1.20 5.78 5.85
N TYR A 132 -0.32 4.91 5.36
CA TYR A 132 0.47 4.03 6.22
C TYR A 132 1.47 4.79 7.10
N ALA A 133 2.07 5.87 6.59
CA ALA A 133 2.91 6.75 7.40
C ALA A 133 2.13 7.43 8.53
N GLN A 134 0.87 7.82 8.27
CA GLN A 134 -0.02 8.36 9.31
C GLN A 134 -0.40 7.28 10.33
N ASP A 135 -0.83 6.10 9.88
CA ASP A 135 -1.20 4.98 10.74
C ASP A 135 -0.02 4.57 11.66
N LEU A 136 1.22 4.52 11.14
CA LEU A 136 2.41 4.22 11.94
C LEU A 136 2.68 5.29 12.99
N SER A 137 2.60 6.57 12.62
CA SER A 137 2.78 7.69 13.56
C SER A 137 1.75 7.67 14.68
N ASP A 138 0.51 7.32 14.38
CA ASP A 138 -0.55 7.21 15.39
C ASP A 138 -0.32 6.01 16.32
N LEU A 139 0.13 4.88 15.79
CA LEU A 139 0.51 3.70 16.57
C LEU A 139 1.70 3.98 17.48
N GLU A 140 2.74 4.68 17.00
CA GLU A 140 3.89 5.12 17.80
C GLU A 140 3.44 6.04 18.93
N TYR A 141 2.58 7.02 18.65
CA TYR A 141 2.04 7.93 19.67
C TYR A 141 1.28 7.18 20.77
N VAL A 142 0.43 6.23 20.39
CA VAL A 142 -0.29 5.37 21.34
C VAL A 142 0.69 4.53 22.15
N ALA A 143 1.70 3.95 21.49
CA ALA A 143 2.70 3.14 22.15
C ALA A 143 3.48 3.93 23.23
N THR A 144 4.02 5.09 22.87
CA THR A 144 4.72 5.97 23.82
C THR A 144 3.84 6.43 24.97
N THR A 145 2.54 6.68 24.72
CA THR A 145 1.62 7.10 25.78
C THR A 145 1.35 5.98 26.80
N LEU A 146 1.46 4.71 26.41
CA LEU A 146 1.18 3.55 27.25
C LEU A 146 2.40 2.98 27.97
N THR A 147 3.61 3.30 27.52
CA THR A 147 4.85 3.09 28.27
C THR A 147 5.15 4.35 29.09
N PRO A 148 4.87 4.37 30.40
CA PRO A 148 5.26 5.50 31.22
C PRO A 148 6.79 5.64 31.20
N GLU A 149 7.29 6.82 30.79
CA GLU A 149 8.69 7.18 31.05
C GLU A 149 8.96 7.08 32.55
N ARG A 150 10.11 6.50 32.89
CA ARG A 150 10.60 6.42 34.27
C ARG A 150 10.77 7.80 34.91
#